data_AF-A0A6C0QGE1-F1
#
_entry.id   AF-A0A6C0QGE1-F1
#
_cell.length_a   1.000
_cell.length_b   1.000
_cell.length_c   1.000
_cell.angle_alpha   90.00
_cell.angle_beta   90.00
_cell.angle_gamma   90.00
#
_symmetry.space_group_name_H-M   'P 1'
#
loop_
_entity.id
_entity.type
_entity.pdbx_description
1 polymer ?
#
loop_
_entity_poly.entity_id
_entity_poly.type
_entity_poly.pdbx_seq_one_letter_code
_entity_poly.pdbx_strand_id
1 'polypeptide(L)'
;MGRPTKPVAVGASPRLRALAAYLRQLKDETRTTYATLSERTGPPNAPGYRGASTLSQVARGTHLPPFETVLAYARAAGDPGNHSTQRREATALSLWKAAAIEKARPHLAGCGRRTRQVRTPASLGQELTRLRLRAGRPSYCAIEKATKADGHRVPRSTAHLILNGKVLPSREQLSVLLKAFDVSVADAARWHVVLDRIEDRRRPPEPTWRGRGYACADADPAVQEYLERRERDEEIKRRTGQIHPDETYEDYDEPEDEAKGKHGPLSRPPSELS
;
A
#
# COMPACT_ATOMS: atom_id res chain seq x y z
N MET A 1 -39.39 3.72 -36.68
CA MET A 1 -39.48 4.90 -35.77
C MET A 1 -38.89 4.52 -34.42
N GLY A 2 -37.71 5.06 -34.08
CA GLY A 2 -36.98 4.69 -32.86
C GLY A 2 -37.63 5.28 -31.60
N ARG A 3 -37.80 4.46 -30.56
CA ARG A 3 -38.30 4.89 -29.26
C ARG A 3 -37.40 6.00 -28.69
N PRO A 4 -37.95 7.15 -28.24
CA PRO A 4 -37.14 8.21 -27.65
C PRO A 4 -36.38 7.68 -26.42
N THR A 5 -35.07 7.88 -26.43
CA THR A 5 -34.18 7.47 -25.35
C THR A 5 -34.52 8.22 -24.08
N LYS A 6 -34.80 7.49 -22.98
CA LYS A 6 -35.09 8.10 -21.68
C LYS A 6 -33.99 9.12 -21.29
N PRO A 7 -34.36 10.25 -20.66
CA PRO A 7 -33.37 11.21 -20.16
C PRO A 7 -32.39 10.51 -19.20
N VAL A 8 -31.13 10.91 -19.24
CA VAL A 8 -30.10 10.38 -18.34
C VAL A 8 -30.55 10.69 -16.91
N ALA A 9 -30.49 9.69 -16.01
CA ALA A 9 -30.97 9.84 -14.65
C ALA A 9 -30.35 11.07 -13.96
N VAL A 10 -31.17 11.86 -13.27
CA VAL A 10 -30.76 13.12 -12.63
C VAL A 10 -29.64 12.90 -11.59
N GLY A 11 -29.61 11.71 -10.95
CA GLY A 11 -28.55 11.31 -10.01
C GLY A 11 -27.24 10.82 -10.64
N ALA A 12 -27.11 10.75 -11.97
CA ALA A 12 -25.85 10.38 -12.62
C ALA A 12 -24.84 11.53 -12.53
N SER A 13 -23.55 11.20 -12.38
CA SER A 13 -22.50 12.21 -12.25
C SER A 13 -22.41 13.09 -13.52
N PRO A 14 -22.13 14.40 -13.39
CA PRO A 14 -22.07 15.32 -14.53
C PRO A 14 -21.18 14.85 -15.69
N ARG A 15 -20.01 14.25 -15.41
CA ARG A 15 -19.09 13.77 -16.46
C ARG A 15 -19.59 12.49 -17.11
N LEU A 16 -20.25 11.60 -16.36
CA LEU A 16 -20.90 10.42 -16.93
C LEU A 16 -22.06 10.82 -17.86
N ARG A 17 -22.81 11.86 -17.48
CA ARG A 17 -23.87 12.43 -18.32
C ARG A 17 -23.33 13.02 -19.61
N ALA A 18 -22.19 13.73 -19.56
CA ALA A 18 -21.53 14.26 -20.74
C ALA A 18 -21.07 13.15 -21.70
N LEU A 19 -20.48 12.07 -21.16
CA LEU A 19 -20.11 10.89 -21.96
C LEU A 19 -21.34 10.26 -22.63
N ALA A 20 -22.41 10.01 -21.86
CA ALA A 20 -23.63 9.40 -22.39
C ALA A 20 -24.30 10.28 -23.46
N ALA A 21 -24.32 11.61 -23.26
CA ALA A 21 -24.85 12.56 -24.23
C ALA A 21 -24.05 12.52 -25.54
N TYR A 22 -22.71 12.49 -25.44
CA TYR A 22 -21.84 12.41 -26.61
C TYR A 22 -22.05 11.11 -27.41
N LEU A 23 -22.19 9.95 -26.74
CA LEU A 23 -22.44 8.69 -27.44
C LEU A 23 -23.82 8.65 -28.10
N ARG A 24 -24.82 9.33 -27.54
CA ARG A 24 -26.13 9.51 -28.19
C ARG A 24 -26.03 10.42 -29.40
N GLN A 25 -25.33 11.54 -29.27
CA GLN A 25 -25.07 12.47 -30.37
C GLN A 25 -24.40 11.74 -31.55
N LEU A 26 -23.37 10.92 -31.28
CA LEU A 26 -22.73 10.12 -32.34
C LEU A 26 -23.70 9.18 -33.06
N LYS A 27 -24.62 8.55 -32.33
CA LYS A 27 -25.63 7.66 -32.92
C LYS A 27 -26.60 8.44 -33.81
N ASP A 28 -27.04 9.60 -33.33
CA ASP A 28 -28.03 10.43 -34.01
C ASP A 28 -27.42 11.12 -35.25
N GLU A 29 -26.18 11.59 -35.18
CA GLU A 29 -25.41 12.13 -36.32
C GLU A 29 -25.20 11.09 -37.43
N THR A 30 -24.95 9.84 -37.04
CA THR A 30 -24.67 8.75 -37.99
C THR A 30 -25.93 8.05 -38.46
N ARG A 31 -27.09 8.42 -37.90
CA ARG A 31 -28.41 7.81 -38.18
C ARG A 31 -28.40 6.29 -38.09
N THR A 32 -27.54 5.73 -37.22
CA THR A 32 -27.39 4.28 -37.07
C THR A 32 -28.29 3.73 -35.96
N THR A 33 -28.67 2.46 -36.09
CA THR A 33 -29.36 1.75 -35.01
C THR A 33 -28.35 1.01 -34.13
N TYR A 34 -28.73 0.64 -32.91
CA TYR A 34 -27.86 -0.18 -32.05
C TYR A 34 -27.57 -1.56 -32.63
N ALA A 35 -28.46 -2.11 -33.47
CA ALA A 35 -28.22 -3.35 -34.21
C ALA A 35 -27.08 -3.17 -35.22
N THR A 36 -27.18 -2.12 -36.05
CA THR A 36 -26.13 -1.77 -37.03
C THR A 36 -24.79 -1.45 -36.36
N LEU A 37 -24.80 -0.74 -35.23
CA LEU A 37 -23.57 -0.50 -34.47
C LEU A 37 -22.96 -1.80 -33.96
N SER A 38 -23.78 -2.75 -33.49
CA SER A 38 -23.32 -4.05 -33.01
C SER A 38 -22.66 -4.85 -34.13
N GLU A 39 -23.29 -4.92 -35.31
CA GLU A 39 -22.73 -5.57 -36.50
C GLU A 39 -21.38 -4.95 -36.90
N ARG A 40 -21.26 -3.62 -36.82
CA ARG A 40 -20.01 -2.91 -37.11
C ARG A 40 -18.90 -3.16 -36.10
N THR A 41 -19.20 -3.65 -34.90
CA THR A 41 -18.15 -4.06 -33.94
C THR A 41 -17.52 -5.42 -34.28
N GLY A 42 -18.11 -6.19 -35.21
CA GLY A 42 -17.63 -7.50 -35.65
C GLY A 42 -18.65 -8.62 -35.43
N PRO A 43 -18.32 -9.87 -35.81
CA PRO A 43 -19.19 -11.02 -35.57
C PRO A 43 -19.27 -11.37 -34.07
N PRO A 44 -20.33 -12.06 -33.60
CA PRO A 44 -20.54 -12.35 -32.18
C PRO A 44 -19.38 -13.04 -31.45
N ASN A 45 -18.55 -13.78 -32.19
CA ASN A 45 -17.41 -14.53 -31.67
C ASN A 45 -16.08 -13.78 -31.79
N ALA A 46 -16.07 -12.56 -32.33
CA ALA A 46 -14.83 -11.79 -32.48
C ALA A 46 -14.40 -11.11 -31.16
N PRO A 47 -13.08 -11.07 -30.89
CA PRO A 47 -12.55 -10.28 -29.79
C PRO A 47 -12.84 -8.79 -30.03
N GLY A 48 -13.77 -8.23 -29.25
CA GLY A 48 -14.20 -6.83 -29.40
C GLY A 48 -15.66 -6.64 -29.77
N TYR A 49 -16.38 -7.72 -30.10
CA TYR A 49 -17.83 -7.66 -30.33
C TYR A 49 -18.57 -7.07 -29.13
N ARG A 50 -19.54 -6.19 -29.41
CA ARG A 50 -20.46 -5.65 -28.40
C ARG A 50 -21.89 -5.75 -28.92
N GLY A 51 -22.70 -6.50 -28.19
CA GLY A 51 -24.13 -6.64 -28.48
C GLY A 51 -24.89 -5.30 -28.43
N ALA A 52 -25.98 -5.20 -29.20
CA ALA A 52 -26.83 -4.01 -29.26
C ALA A 52 -27.37 -3.59 -27.88
N SER A 53 -27.65 -4.56 -27.00
CA SER A 53 -28.08 -4.32 -25.62
C SER A 53 -27.00 -3.62 -24.80
N THR A 54 -25.75 -4.06 -24.90
CA THR A 54 -24.58 -3.45 -24.24
C THR A 54 -24.38 -2.01 -24.72
N LEU A 55 -24.45 -1.76 -26.02
CA LEU A 55 -24.30 -0.43 -26.60
C LEU A 55 -25.44 0.52 -26.17
N SER A 56 -26.65 0.00 -26.08
CA SER A 56 -27.81 0.75 -25.55
C SER A 56 -27.64 1.11 -24.07
N GLN A 57 -27.15 0.17 -23.24
CA GLN A 57 -26.86 0.42 -21.83
C GLN A 57 -25.76 1.47 -21.64
N VAL A 58 -24.73 1.43 -22.47
CA VAL A 58 -23.64 2.41 -22.49
C VAL A 58 -24.19 3.82 -22.77
N ALA A 59 -25.01 3.96 -23.81
CA ALA A 59 -25.66 5.23 -24.15
C ALA A 59 -26.70 5.69 -23.09
N ARG A 60 -27.20 4.78 -22.25
CA ARG A 60 -28.10 5.10 -21.14
C ARG A 60 -27.39 5.88 -20.04
N GLY A 61 -26.09 5.65 -19.84
CA GLY A 61 -25.28 6.37 -18.85
C GLY A 61 -25.59 6.02 -17.40
N THR A 62 -26.14 4.83 -17.14
CA THR A 62 -26.47 4.36 -15.76
C THR A 62 -25.24 3.97 -14.95
N HIS A 63 -24.20 3.48 -15.61
CA HIS A 63 -22.93 3.11 -14.98
C HIS A 63 -21.78 3.50 -15.93
N LEU A 64 -20.58 3.72 -15.38
CA LEU A 64 -19.39 3.95 -16.19
C LEU A 64 -19.00 2.64 -16.90
N PRO A 65 -19.06 2.58 -18.25
CA PRO A 65 -18.73 1.37 -19.01
C PRO A 65 -17.22 1.13 -19.10
N PRO A 66 -16.79 -0.09 -19.50
CA PRO A 66 -15.39 -0.37 -19.83
C PRO A 66 -14.91 0.52 -20.97
N PHE A 67 -13.63 0.91 -20.93
CA PHE A 67 -13.04 1.76 -21.95
C PHE A 67 -13.10 1.11 -23.34
N GLU A 68 -12.86 -0.19 -23.44
CA GLU A 68 -12.88 -0.92 -24.72
C GLU A 68 -14.27 -0.84 -25.37
N THR A 69 -15.32 -0.81 -24.57
CA THR A 69 -16.70 -0.73 -25.06
C THR A 69 -17.02 0.66 -25.60
N VAL A 70 -16.50 1.72 -24.97
CA VAL A 70 -16.66 3.10 -25.44
C VAL A 70 -15.90 3.32 -26.75
N LEU A 71 -14.68 2.78 -26.86
CA LEU A 71 -13.92 2.82 -28.11
C LEU A 71 -14.61 2.04 -29.23
N ALA A 72 -15.08 0.83 -28.96
CA ALA A 72 -15.82 0.02 -29.93
C ALA A 72 -17.07 0.77 -30.43
N TYR A 73 -17.79 1.45 -29.53
CA TYR A 73 -18.92 2.29 -29.90
C TYR A 73 -18.51 3.46 -30.81
N ALA A 74 -17.47 4.22 -30.44
CA ALA A 74 -17.00 5.37 -31.20
C ALA A 74 -16.49 4.97 -32.60
N ARG A 75 -15.83 3.81 -32.69
CA ARG A 75 -15.39 3.20 -33.96
C ARG A 75 -16.55 2.77 -34.83
N ALA A 76 -17.52 2.05 -34.27
CA ALA A 76 -18.69 1.56 -35.01
C ALA A 76 -19.59 2.71 -35.52
N ALA A 77 -19.61 3.84 -34.81
CA ALA A 77 -20.30 5.05 -35.26
C ALA A 77 -19.54 5.76 -36.40
N GLY A 78 -18.25 5.48 -36.60
CA GLY A 78 -17.45 6.02 -37.71
C GLY A 78 -17.37 5.08 -38.90
N ASP A 79 -16.99 5.64 -40.04
CA ASP A 79 -16.46 4.84 -41.14
C ASP A 79 -14.98 4.54 -40.86
N PRO A 80 -14.52 3.30 -41.05
CA PRO A 80 -13.13 2.93 -40.80
C PRO A 80 -12.20 3.74 -41.74
N GLY A 81 -11.20 4.42 -41.16
CA GLY A 81 -10.16 5.13 -41.92
C GLY A 81 -10.36 6.63 -42.12
N ASN A 82 -11.47 7.22 -41.69
CA ASN A 82 -11.68 8.67 -41.79
C ASN A 82 -11.04 9.42 -40.60
N HIS A 83 -10.41 10.58 -40.85
CA HIS A 83 -9.91 11.48 -39.79
C HIS A 83 -10.97 11.86 -38.75
N SER A 84 -12.24 11.88 -39.15
CA SER A 84 -13.39 12.07 -38.25
C SER A 84 -13.48 10.98 -37.18
N THR A 85 -13.13 9.72 -37.51
CA THR A 85 -13.16 8.58 -36.57
C THR A 85 -12.09 8.73 -35.49
N GLN A 86 -10.87 9.14 -35.85
CA GLN A 86 -9.81 9.37 -34.87
C GLN A 86 -10.15 10.50 -33.89
N ARG A 87 -10.75 11.59 -34.39
CA ARG A 87 -11.25 12.70 -33.53
C ARG A 87 -12.36 12.23 -32.60
N ARG A 88 -13.26 11.35 -33.08
CA ARG A 88 -14.34 10.79 -32.27
C ARG A 88 -13.82 9.90 -31.15
N GLU A 89 -12.85 9.04 -31.45
CA GLU A 89 -12.16 8.19 -30.46
C GLU A 89 -11.45 9.02 -29.40
N ALA A 90 -10.69 10.05 -29.81
CA ALA A 90 -9.98 10.94 -28.89
C ALA A 90 -10.96 11.68 -27.94
N THR A 91 -12.08 12.15 -28.49
CA THR A 91 -13.13 12.84 -27.70
C THR A 91 -13.80 11.87 -26.73
N ALA A 92 -14.17 10.66 -27.19
CA ALA A 92 -14.76 9.61 -26.35
C ALA A 92 -13.81 9.22 -25.20
N LEU A 93 -12.52 9.08 -25.50
CA LEU A 93 -11.47 8.79 -24.54
C LEU A 93 -11.33 9.90 -23.49
N SER A 94 -11.30 11.16 -23.92
CA SER A 94 -11.20 12.31 -23.01
C SER A 94 -12.38 12.37 -22.05
N LEU A 95 -13.61 12.18 -22.57
CA LEU A 95 -14.83 12.14 -21.76
C LEU A 95 -14.86 10.94 -20.81
N TRP A 96 -14.43 9.77 -21.28
CA TRP A 96 -14.36 8.57 -20.43
C TRP A 96 -13.35 8.75 -19.29
N LYS A 97 -12.15 9.30 -19.58
CA LYS A 97 -11.17 9.63 -18.54
C LYS A 97 -11.73 10.59 -17.50
N ALA A 98 -12.41 11.66 -17.94
CA ALA A 98 -13.03 12.62 -17.03
C ALA A 98 -14.10 11.95 -16.14
N ALA A 99 -14.93 11.07 -16.71
CA ALA A 99 -15.93 10.32 -15.97
C ALA A 99 -15.32 9.26 -15.03
N ALA A 100 -14.22 8.63 -15.42
CA ALA A 100 -13.47 7.69 -14.57
C ALA A 100 -12.84 8.40 -13.36
N ILE A 101 -12.25 9.57 -13.57
CA ILE A 101 -11.70 10.42 -12.50
C ILE A 101 -12.83 10.84 -11.54
N GLU A 102 -13.98 11.25 -12.06
CA GLU A 102 -15.12 11.64 -11.23
C GLU A 102 -15.72 10.46 -10.46
N LYS A 103 -15.84 9.28 -11.07
CA LYS A 103 -16.25 8.06 -10.35
C LYS A 103 -15.23 7.66 -9.29
N ALA A 104 -13.94 7.92 -9.52
CA ALA A 104 -12.90 7.74 -8.51
C ALA A 104 -12.91 8.84 -7.44
N ARG A 105 -13.54 10.01 -7.68
CA ARG A 105 -13.54 11.14 -6.73
C ARG A 105 -14.05 10.77 -5.35
N PRO A 106 -15.14 10.03 -5.13
CA PRO A 106 -15.54 9.62 -3.78
C PRO A 106 -14.45 8.84 -3.02
N HIS A 107 -13.64 8.04 -3.74
CA HIS A 107 -12.46 7.37 -3.17
C HIS A 107 -11.23 8.29 -3.01
N LEU A 108 -11.26 9.48 -3.62
CA LEU A 108 -10.23 10.54 -3.55
C LEU A 108 -10.66 11.74 -2.67
N ALA A 109 -11.95 11.85 -2.33
CA ALA A 109 -12.60 12.99 -1.65
C ALA A 109 -12.45 12.92 -0.13
N GLY A 110 -11.99 11.80 0.40
CA GLY A 110 -11.16 11.86 1.59
C GLY A 110 -9.86 12.53 1.15
N CYS A 111 -9.75 13.85 1.34
CA CYS A 111 -8.53 14.61 1.11
C CYS A 111 -7.31 13.71 1.40
N GLY A 112 -6.45 13.52 0.41
CA GLY A 112 -5.10 12.98 0.65
C GLY A 112 -4.60 13.60 1.93
N ARG A 113 -4.25 12.81 2.95
CA ARG A 113 -3.63 13.39 4.13
C ARG A 113 -2.46 14.19 3.59
N ARG A 114 -2.33 15.47 4.00
CA ARG A 114 -1.15 16.24 3.61
C ARG A 114 0.06 15.38 3.99
N THR A 115 1.11 15.31 3.19
CA THR A 115 2.29 14.47 3.51
C THR A 115 2.81 14.73 4.94
N ARG A 116 2.59 15.94 5.48
CA ARG A 116 2.85 16.33 6.88
C ARG A 116 2.03 15.57 7.95
N GLN A 117 0.86 15.03 7.61
CA GLN A 117 -0.08 14.30 8.47
C GLN A 117 0.12 12.78 8.42
N VAL A 118 0.89 12.27 7.47
CA VAL A 118 1.25 10.85 7.39
C VAL A 118 2.32 10.58 8.45
N ARG A 119 1.99 9.73 9.43
CA ARG A 119 2.76 9.54 10.67
C ARG A 119 3.01 8.08 11.02
N THR A 120 2.30 7.15 10.39
CA THR A 120 2.37 5.71 10.65
C THR A 120 2.53 4.91 9.36
N PRO A 121 3.10 3.69 9.40
CA PRO A 121 3.19 2.82 8.24
C PRO A 121 1.83 2.54 7.59
N ALA A 122 0.78 2.36 8.41
CA ALA A 122 -0.60 2.21 7.94
C ALA A 122 -1.07 3.42 7.10
N SER A 123 -0.82 4.64 7.59
CA SER A 123 -1.18 5.86 6.86
C SER A 123 -0.37 6.03 5.57
N LEU A 124 0.89 5.58 5.54
CA LEU A 124 1.71 5.58 4.34
C LEU A 124 1.15 4.61 3.29
N GLY A 125 0.82 3.38 3.68
CA GLY A 125 0.21 2.39 2.78
C GLY A 125 -1.10 2.86 2.16
N GLN A 126 -1.95 3.53 2.95
CA GLN A 126 -3.21 4.12 2.45
C GLN A 126 -2.95 5.17 1.36
N GLU A 127 -1.96 6.05 1.55
CA GLU A 127 -1.64 7.07 0.55
C GLU A 127 -0.94 6.47 -0.69
N LEU A 128 -0.05 5.50 -0.53
CA LEU A 128 0.54 4.78 -1.66
C LEU A 128 -0.54 4.04 -2.48
N THR A 129 -1.55 3.48 -1.81
CA THR A 129 -2.72 2.90 -2.48
C THR A 129 -3.49 3.96 -3.27
N ARG A 130 -3.61 5.19 -2.76
CA ARG A 130 -4.21 6.31 -3.51
C ARG A 130 -3.37 6.71 -4.72
N LEU A 131 -2.05 6.71 -4.62
CA LEU A 131 -1.16 6.95 -5.76
C LEU A 131 -1.32 5.87 -6.83
N ARG A 132 -1.36 4.59 -6.43
CA ARG A 132 -1.66 3.47 -7.33
C ARG A 132 -3.02 3.63 -8.03
N LEU A 133 -4.03 4.12 -7.32
CA LEU A 133 -5.35 4.39 -7.91
C LEU A 133 -5.28 5.49 -8.98
N ARG A 134 -4.53 6.56 -8.72
CA ARG A 134 -4.31 7.66 -9.69
C ARG A 134 -3.52 7.21 -10.91
N ALA A 135 -2.55 6.32 -10.72
CA ALA A 135 -1.77 5.70 -11.80
C ALA A 135 -2.56 4.65 -12.62
N GLY A 136 -3.88 4.54 -12.46
CA GLY A 136 -4.70 3.63 -13.26
C GLY A 136 -4.80 2.20 -12.74
N ARG A 137 -4.52 1.98 -11.44
CA ARG A 137 -4.61 0.65 -10.78
C ARG A 137 -3.73 -0.43 -11.43
N PRO A 138 -2.41 -0.22 -11.56
CA PRO A 138 -1.53 -1.28 -12.04
C PRO A 138 -1.67 -2.53 -11.16
N SER A 139 -1.66 -3.71 -11.78
CA SER A 139 -1.71 -4.99 -11.05
C SER A 139 -0.41 -5.21 -10.28
N TYR A 140 -0.42 -6.05 -9.24
CA TYR A 140 0.80 -6.37 -8.50
C TYR A 140 1.90 -6.99 -9.39
N CYS A 141 1.50 -7.75 -10.41
CA CYS A 141 2.41 -8.26 -11.44
C CYS A 141 3.02 -7.12 -12.28
N ALA A 142 2.22 -6.13 -12.67
CA ALA A 142 2.72 -4.96 -13.41
C ALA A 142 3.68 -4.13 -12.57
N ILE A 143 3.39 -3.93 -11.28
CA ILE A 143 4.26 -3.22 -10.33
C ILE A 143 5.60 -3.94 -10.19
N GLU A 144 5.59 -5.26 -10.00
CA GLU A 144 6.81 -6.06 -9.90
C GLU A 144 7.67 -5.95 -11.17
N LYS A 145 7.05 -6.00 -12.36
CA LYS A 145 7.76 -5.84 -13.63
C LYS A 145 8.34 -4.43 -13.78
N ALA A 146 7.57 -3.39 -13.45
CA ALA A 146 8.02 -2.00 -13.52
C ALA A 146 9.20 -1.73 -12.57
N THR A 147 9.08 -2.16 -11.30
CA THR A 147 10.14 -1.99 -10.31
C THR A 147 11.41 -2.78 -10.68
N LYS A 148 11.26 -3.98 -11.27
CA LYS A 148 12.40 -4.74 -11.82
C LYS A 148 13.10 -3.99 -12.96
N ALA A 149 12.37 -3.32 -13.84
CA ALA A 149 12.96 -2.54 -14.93
C ALA A 149 13.74 -1.32 -14.42
N ASP A 150 13.35 -0.79 -13.26
CA ASP A 150 14.01 0.36 -12.60
C ASP A 150 15.18 -0.03 -11.68
N GLY A 151 15.59 -1.30 -11.65
CA GLY A 151 16.80 -1.77 -10.96
C GLY A 151 16.60 -2.32 -9.55
N HIS A 152 15.40 -2.19 -8.96
CA HIS A 152 15.09 -2.79 -7.65
C HIS A 152 13.74 -3.52 -7.69
N ARG A 153 13.77 -4.85 -7.76
CA ARG A 153 12.54 -5.66 -7.84
C ARG A 153 11.82 -5.66 -6.49
N VAL A 154 10.56 -5.20 -6.48
CA VAL A 154 9.65 -5.36 -5.34
C VAL A 154 8.75 -6.57 -5.58
N PRO A 155 8.89 -7.67 -4.81
CA PRO A 155 8.03 -8.85 -4.96
C PRO A 155 6.56 -8.52 -4.73
N ARG A 156 5.65 -9.27 -5.36
CA ARG A 156 4.20 -9.05 -5.24
C ARG A 156 3.70 -9.08 -3.80
N SER A 157 4.19 -10.04 -3.01
CA SER A 157 3.87 -10.19 -1.59
C SER A 157 4.30 -8.95 -0.80
N THR A 158 5.53 -8.47 -1.02
CA THR A 158 6.07 -7.27 -0.38
C THR A 158 5.30 -6.02 -0.78
N ALA A 159 5.02 -5.83 -2.07
CA ALA A 159 4.21 -4.71 -2.56
C ALA A 159 2.81 -4.71 -1.92
N HIS A 160 2.19 -5.89 -1.78
CA HIS A 160 0.91 -6.04 -1.09
C HIS A 160 1.00 -5.67 0.40
N LEU A 161 2.05 -6.09 1.11
CA LEU A 161 2.26 -5.73 2.52
C LEU A 161 2.51 -4.24 2.72
N ILE A 162 3.31 -3.62 1.84
CA ILE A 162 3.60 -2.17 1.85
C ILE A 162 2.32 -1.37 1.59
N LEU A 163 1.54 -1.73 0.55
CA LEU A 163 0.32 -1.00 0.21
C LEU A 163 -0.78 -1.15 1.29
N ASN A 164 -0.80 -2.27 2.00
CA ASN A 164 -1.67 -2.44 3.17
C ASN A 164 -1.10 -1.77 4.44
N GLY A 165 0.09 -1.19 4.37
CA GLY A 165 0.76 -0.51 5.48
C GLY A 165 1.18 -1.43 6.62
N LYS A 166 1.31 -2.74 6.35
CA LYS A 166 1.79 -3.75 7.31
C LYS A 166 3.32 -3.72 7.46
N VAL A 167 4.02 -3.35 6.39
CA VAL A 167 5.49 -3.27 6.34
C VAL A 167 5.88 -1.88 5.86
N LEU A 168 6.92 -1.32 6.48
CA LEU A 168 7.51 -0.06 6.04
C LEU A 168 8.46 -0.35 4.87
N PRO A 169 8.32 0.33 3.71
CA PRO A 169 9.22 0.12 2.58
C PRO A 169 10.62 0.66 2.90
N SER A 170 11.65 0.03 2.35
CA SER A 170 12.98 0.67 2.33
C SER A 170 12.98 1.92 1.43
N ARG A 171 13.98 2.78 1.60
CA ARG A 171 14.14 3.99 0.77
C ARG A 171 14.17 3.66 -0.72
N GLU A 172 14.89 2.61 -1.12
CA GLU A 172 14.97 2.13 -2.50
C GLU A 172 13.63 1.61 -3.01
N GLN A 173 12.94 0.78 -2.21
CA GLN A 173 11.62 0.24 -2.55
C GLN A 173 10.59 1.35 -2.75
N LEU A 174 10.65 2.39 -1.91
CA LEU A 174 9.78 3.55 -2.05
C LEU A 174 10.07 4.30 -3.35
N SER A 175 11.33 4.55 -3.69
CA SER A 175 11.72 5.24 -4.94
C SER A 175 11.17 4.55 -6.18
N VAL A 176 11.39 3.23 -6.31
CA VAL A 176 10.92 2.48 -7.49
C VAL A 176 9.40 2.36 -7.53
N LEU A 177 8.72 2.28 -6.38
CA LEU A 177 7.26 2.28 -6.34
C LEU A 177 6.67 3.63 -6.79
N LEU A 178 7.25 4.74 -6.34
CA LEU A 178 6.81 6.08 -6.73
C LEU A 178 7.00 6.32 -8.23
N LYS A 179 8.12 5.85 -8.79
CA LYS A 179 8.37 5.89 -10.22
C LYS A 179 7.38 5.02 -11.00
N ALA A 180 7.09 3.81 -10.52
CA ALA A 180 6.05 2.94 -11.10
C ALA A 180 4.63 3.52 -11.03
N PHE A 181 4.39 4.49 -10.13
CA PHE A 181 3.14 5.23 -10.02
C PHE A 181 3.16 6.59 -10.76
N ASP A 182 4.20 6.86 -11.55
CA ASP A 182 4.37 8.09 -12.33
C ASP A 182 4.35 9.37 -11.47
N VAL A 183 4.97 9.29 -10.29
CA VAL A 183 5.10 10.43 -9.36
C VAL A 183 6.31 11.27 -9.76
N SER A 184 6.14 12.60 -9.82
CA SER A 184 7.24 13.52 -10.16
C SER A 184 8.40 13.45 -9.17
N VAL A 185 9.62 13.78 -9.60
CA VAL A 185 10.82 13.75 -8.73
C VAL A 185 10.66 14.67 -7.51
N ALA A 186 10.05 15.85 -7.70
CA ALA A 186 9.77 16.79 -6.61
C ALA A 186 8.78 16.20 -5.58
N ASP A 187 7.80 15.45 -6.04
CA ASP A 187 6.85 14.75 -5.16
C ASP A 187 7.50 13.57 -4.46
N ALA A 188 8.36 12.83 -5.16
CA ALA A 188 9.09 11.71 -4.59
C ALA A 188 9.97 12.14 -3.42
N ALA A 189 10.67 13.27 -3.54
CA ALA A 189 11.42 13.86 -2.43
C ALA A 189 10.53 14.12 -1.19
N ARG A 190 9.30 14.62 -1.39
CA ARG A 190 8.34 14.84 -0.30
C ARG A 190 7.91 13.53 0.37
N TRP A 191 7.82 12.43 -0.37
CA TRP A 191 7.52 11.11 0.17
C TRP A 191 8.68 10.50 0.94
N HIS A 192 9.93 10.73 0.53
CA HIS A 192 11.10 10.31 1.30
C HIS A 192 11.14 11.00 2.67
N VAL A 193 10.84 12.31 2.74
CA VAL A 193 10.73 13.03 4.02
C VAL A 193 9.64 12.44 4.93
N VAL A 194 8.58 11.86 4.36
CA VAL A 194 7.56 11.15 5.14
C VAL A 194 8.09 9.84 5.68
N LEU A 195 8.83 9.08 4.86
CA LEU A 195 9.46 7.83 5.27
C LEU A 195 10.44 8.09 6.43
N ASP A 196 11.37 9.02 6.24
CA ASP A 196 12.38 9.40 7.25
C ASP A 196 11.69 9.76 8.59
N ARG A 197 10.61 10.56 8.55
CA ARG A 197 9.84 10.89 9.77
C ARG A 197 9.19 9.68 10.46
N ILE A 198 8.71 8.69 9.68
CA ILE A 198 8.13 7.47 10.25
C ILE A 198 9.24 6.62 10.88
N GLU A 199 10.40 6.55 10.23
CA GLU A 199 11.58 5.85 10.76
C GLU A 199 12.08 6.49 12.06
N ASP A 200 12.24 7.82 12.08
CA ASP A 200 12.67 8.58 13.27
C ASP A 200 11.76 8.33 14.48
N ARG A 201 10.47 8.15 14.26
CA ARG A 201 9.50 7.86 15.34
C ARG A 201 9.57 6.43 15.85
N ARG A 202 10.02 5.50 15.01
CA ARG A 202 10.21 4.10 15.40
C ARG A 202 11.57 3.88 16.04
N ARG A 203 12.53 4.77 15.77
CA ARG A 203 13.81 4.78 16.45
C ARG A 203 13.54 4.98 17.95
N PRO A 204 14.01 4.06 18.81
CA PRO A 204 13.95 4.28 20.24
C PRO A 204 14.59 5.64 20.56
N PRO A 205 14.04 6.41 21.53
CA PRO A 205 14.73 7.61 21.98
C PRO A 205 16.16 7.21 22.35
N GLU A 206 17.14 7.97 21.88
CA GLU A 206 18.51 7.77 22.36
C GLU A 206 18.46 7.82 23.88
N PRO A 207 19.07 6.84 24.58
CA PRO A 207 19.17 6.90 26.03
C PRO A 207 19.73 8.26 26.36
N THR A 208 18.95 9.06 27.08
CA THR A 208 19.38 10.38 27.51
C THR A 208 20.46 10.15 28.56
N TRP A 209 21.71 10.06 28.12
CA TRP A 209 22.90 10.10 28.96
C TRP A 209 23.10 11.50 29.59
N ARG A 210 22.01 12.22 29.84
CA ARG A 210 21.99 13.50 30.54
C ARG A 210 21.19 13.32 31.82
N GLY A 211 21.90 13.09 32.92
CA GLY A 211 21.41 13.53 34.23
C GLY A 211 21.13 12.48 35.29
N ARG A 212 21.68 11.27 35.17
CA ARG A 212 22.06 10.44 36.31
C ARG A 212 23.13 9.52 35.78
N GLY A 213 24.39 9.88 36.03
CA GLY A 213 25.37 8.82 36.18
C GLY A 213 24.75 7.81 37.14
N TYR A 214 25.05 6.53 36.94
CA TYR A 214 25.11 5.68 38.11
C TYR A 214 26.00 6.47 39.07
N ALA A 215 25.40 7.10 40.08
CA ALA A 215 26.14 7.35 41.29
C ALA A 215 26.47 5.93 41.71
N CYS A 216 27.65 5.45 41.31
CA CYS A 216 28.20 4.25 41.90
C CYS A 216 28.01 4.47 43.39
N ALA A 217 27.39 3.51 44.10
CA ALA A 217 27.16 3.65 45.53
C ALA A 217 28.47 4.03 46.26
N ASP A 218 29.61 3.70 45.65
CA ASP A 218 30.99 4.07 45.98
C ASP A 218 31.28 5.58 46.10
N ALA A 219 30.46 6.46 45.50
CA ALA A 219 30.61 7.92 45.58
C ALA A 219 29.70 8.58 46.62
N ASP A 220 28.86 7.81 47.33
CA ASP A 220 28.08 8.31 48.46
C ASP A 220 29.00 8.40 49.71
N PRO A 221 29.20 9.58 50.31
CA PRO A 221 30.03 9.75 51.50
C PRO A 221 29.63 8.81 52.64
N ALA A 222 28.34 8.46 52.78
CA ALA A 222 27.87 7.55 53.82
C ALA A 222 28.31 6.09 53.57
N VAL A 223 28.39 5.69 52.29
CA VAL A 223 28.87 4.36 51.90
C VAL A 223 30.39 4.27 52.06
N GLN A 224 31.13 5.33 51.71
CA GLN A 224 32.57 5.39 52.00
C GLN A 224 32.87 5.29 53.49
N GLU A 225 32.18 6.05 54.34
CA GLU A 225 32.39 6.01 55.79
C GLU A 225 32.09 4.61 56.37
N TYR A 226 31.05 3.93 55.84
CA TYR A 226 30.71 2.57 56.23
C TYR A 226 31.82 1.57 55.83
N LEU A 227 32.32 1.66 54.60
CA LEU A 227 33.40 0.78 54.12
C LEU A 227 34.69 1.00 54.90
N GLU A 228 35.07 2.25 55.17
CA GLU A 228 36.24 2.59 55.99
C GLU A 228 36.10 2.11 57.44
N ARG A 229 34.90 2.18 58.02
CA ARG A 229 34.64 1.64 59.36
C ARG A 229 34.80 0.12 59.35
N ARG A 230 34.25 -0.55 58.34
CA ARG A 230 34.36 -2.00 58.18
C ARG A 230 35.81 -2.44 57.98
N GLU A 231 36.59 -1.73 57.16
CA GLU A 231 38.01 -2.02 56.92
C GLU A 231 38.84 -1.86 58.20
N ARG A 232 38.61 -0.80 59.00
CA ARG A 232 39.24 -0.63 60.31
C ARG A 232 38.87 -1.75 61.29
N ASP A 233 37.60 -2.16 61.32
CA ASP A 233 37.16 -3.26 62.17
C ASP A 233 37.80 -4.59 61.73
N GLU A 234 37.93 -4.85 60.42
CA GLU A 234 38.64 -6.00 59.88
C GLU A 234 40.14 -5.95 60.22
N GLU A 235 40.79 -4.78 60.13
CA GLU A 235 42.20 -4.61 60.49
C GLU A 235 42.45 -4.85 61.99
N ILE A 236 41.57 -4.32 62.85
CA ILE A 236 41.60 -4.58 64.29
C ILE A 236 41.47 -6.07 64.55
N LYS A 237 40.48 -6.72 63.93
CA LYS A 237 40.26 -8.16 64.09
C LYS A 237 41.45 -9.01 63.60
N ARG A 238 42.11 -8.64 62.50
CA ARG A 238 43.36 -9.28 62.05
C ARG A 238 44.48 -9.10 63.09
N ARG A 239 44.66 -7.89 63.61
CA ARG A 239 45.69 -7.60 64.63
C ARG A 239 45.42 -8.33 65.95
N THR A 240 44.17 -8.49 66.36
CA THR A 240 43.77 -9.23 67.56
C THR A 240 43.66 -10.74 67.35
N GLY A 241 43.97 -11.25 66.16
CA GLY A 241 43.94 -12.68 65.82
C GLY A 241 42.53 -13.29 65.72
N GLN A 242 41.49 -12.45 65.55
CA GLN A 242 40.09 -12.89 65.42
C GLN A 242 39.69 -13.24 63.97
N ILE A 243 40.48 -12.87 62.97
CA ILE A 243 40.29 -13.29 61.58
C ILE A 243 41.52 -14.08 61.13
N HIS A 244 41.33 -15.34 60.78
CA HIS A 244 42.37 -16.20 60.20
C HIS A 244 42.58 -15.84 58.72
N PRO A 245 43.82 -15.81 58.19
CA PRO A 245 44.10 -15.33 56.83
C PRO A 245 43.56 -16.19 55.67
N ASP A 246 43.05 -17.41 55.92
CA ASP A 246 42.90 -18.45 54.89
C ASP A 246 41.48 -19.00 54.69
N GLU A 247 40.43 -18.25 55.00
CA GLU A 247 39.10 -18.57 54.43
C GLU A 247 39.00 -17.98 53.01
N THR A 248 39.76 -18.57 52.09
CA THR A 248 39.53 -18.47 50.65
C THR A 248 38.09 -18.86 50.37
N TYR A 249 37.33 -17.93 49.79
CA TYR A 249 36.06 -18.20 49.11
C TYR A 249 36.32 -19.12 47.90
N GLU A 250 36.50 -20.41 48.17
CA GLU A 250 36.35 -21.46 47.18
C GLU A 250 35.13 -22.28 47.58
N ASP A 251 34.35 -22.65 46.57
CA ASP A 251 33.25 -23.61 46.62
C ASP A 251 31.83 -23.04 46.82
N TYR A 252 31.33 -22.40 45.77
CA TYR A 252 29.93 -22.56 45.38
C TYR A 252 29.90 -23.37 44.07
N ASP A 253 30.08 -24.69 44.18
CA ASP A 253 29.64 -25.59 43.12
C ASP A 253 28.13 -25.41 42.89
N GLU A 254 27.77 -24.89 41.72
CA GLU A 254 26.39 -24.87 41.22
C GLU A 254 25.89 -26.32 41.11
N PRO A 255 24.74 -26.68 41.74
CA PRO A 255 24.17 -27.98 41.53
C PRO A 255 23.69 -28.10 40.07
N GLU A 256 24.39 -28.91 39.27
CA GLU A 256 23.93 -29.38 37.97
C GLU A 256 22.64 -30.21 38.15
N ASP A 257 21.50 -29.54 38.00
CA ASP A 257 20.20 -30.22 37.93
C ASP A 257 20.10 -31.04 36.64
N GLU A 258 20.33 -32.34 36.83
CA GLU A 258 20.24 -33.44 35.89
C GLU A 258 18.79 -33.63 35.36
N ALA A 259 18.34 -32.78 34.44
CA ALA A 259 17.07 -32.95 33.74
C ALA A 259 17.18 -34.01 32.62
N LYS A 260 17.25 -35.29 33.01
CA LYS A 260 17.11 -36.43 32.10
C LYS A 260 15.77 -36.36 31.34
N GLY A 261 15.88 -36.20 30.03
CA GLY A 261 14.77 -36.17 29.08
C GLY A 261 13.93 -37.45 29.10
N LYS A 262 12.63 -37.30 29.40
CA LYS A 262 11.60 -38.26 29.02
C LYS A 262 11.07 -37.90 27.63
N HIS A 263 11.64 -38.53 26.61
CA HIS A 263 11.03 -38.66 25.29
C HIS A 263 9.74 -39.48 25.42
N GLY A 264 8.57 -38.83 25.32
CA GLY A 264 7.30 -39.49 25.10
C GLY A 264 7.04 -39.66 23.59
N PRO A 265 6.67 -40.86 23.10
CA PRO A 265 6.31 -41.05 21.70
C PRO A 265 4.93 -40.48 21.40
N LEU A 266 4.87 -39.64 20.36
CA LEU A 266 3.65 -39.14 19.72
C LEU A 266 2.91 -40.28 19.04
N SER A 267 1.83 -40.76 19.66
CA SER A 267 0.80 -41.57 18.99
C SER A 267 0.15 -40.77 17.87
N ARG A 268 0.27 -41.26 16.64
CA ARG A 268 -0.61 -40.90 15.51
C ARG A 268 -1.94 -41.65 15.64
N PRO A 269 -3.09 -41.00 15.45
CA PRO A 269 -4.33 -41.71 15.19
C PRO A 269 -4.44 -42.05 13.68
N PRO A 270 -4.88 -43.26 13.30
CA PRO A 270 -5.40 -43.51 11.96
C PRO A 270 -6.85 -43.05 11.88
N SER A 271 -7.12 -42.22 10.88
CA SER A 271 -8.45 -41.82 10.44
C SER A 271 -9.22 -43.04 9.94
N GLU A 272 -10.40 -43.26 10.50
CA GLU A 272 -11.48 -44.05 9.91
C GLU A 272 -12.14 -43.32 8.72
N LEU A 273 -12.98 -44.07 8.00
CA LEU A 273 -13.87 -43.72 6.87
C LEU A 273 -13.27 -44.07 5.49
N SER A 274 -13.72 -45.17 4.88
CA SER A 274 -14.99 -45.34 4.12
C SER A 274 -14.91 -44.74 2.73
#